data_AF-A0A8T5AZ34-F1
#
_entry.id   AF-A0A8T5AZ34-F1
#
_cell.length_a   1.000
_cell.length_b   1.000
_cell.length_c   1.000
_cell.angle_alpha   90.00
_cell.angle_beta   90.00
_cell.angle_gamma   90.00
#
_symmetry.space_group_name_H-M   'P 1'
#
loop_
_entity.id
_entity.type
_entity.pdbx_description
1 polymer ?
#
loop_
_entity_poly.entity_id
_entity_poly.type
_entity_poly.pdbx_seq_one_letter_code
_entity_poly.pdbx_strand_id
1 'polypeptide(L)'
;MSTLKGFAALLLFIVSAAIVEYLVVAYAESLGVKDETCFQIPWLGFTISPLFHLVPIVTVIVLAASWTCMVKYIAMKATEKTKLTAKKEKVPKGKRIGLKEGISRILGKIKSGLLKVKSIAYIWDKLSFAKAAVKSATVILLAFLALILLVSALMNPWLVYGTFVKLYQGNQQLLELVKATNIALQGFAERVTPIGWICFAVDNVIKAAAPSIRGFASTLEALAKPLADLPPASKYLVFQNIASWVSALAVLAYGAYMRKSYRYRKVKKV
;
A
#
# COMPACT_ATOMS: atom_id res chain seq x y z
N MET A 1 25.29 -13.56 7.40
CA MET A 1 24.06 -13.61 6.57
C MET A 1 24.45 -14.42 5.35
N SER A 2 24.06 -15.69 5.28
CA SER A 2 24.47 -16.53 4.14
C SER A 2 23.91 -15.93 2.86
N THR A 3 24.83 -15.49 1.98
CA THR A 3 24.59 -14.68 0.78
C THR A 3 23.48 -15.22 -0.11
N LEU A 4 23.35 -16.54 -0.18
CA LEU A 4 22.35 -17.25 -0.99
C LEU A 4 20.90 -16.94 -0.56
N LYS A 5 20.60 -16.86 0.74
CA LYS A 5 19.23 -16.62 1.23
C LYS A 5 18.79 -15.17 1.00
N GLY A 6 19.72 -14.23 1.14
CA GLY A 6 19.47 -12.81 0.85
C GLY A 6 19.24 -12.58 -0.64
N PHE A 7 20.04 -13.21 -1.49
CA PHE A 7 19.90 -13.16 -2.94
C PHE A 7 18.56 -13.74 -3.40
N ALA A 8 18.17 -14.93 -2.89
CA ALA A 8 16.88 -15.54 -3.24
C ALA A 8 15.69 -14.65 -2.86
N ALA A 9 15.74 -13.97 -1.70
CA ALA A 9 14.69 -13.04 -1.29
C ALA A 9 14.63 -11.79 -2.18
N LEU A 10 15.79 -11.25 -2.58
CA LEU A 10 15.85 -10.12 -3.52
C LEU A 10 15.30 -10.50 -4.89
N LEU A 11 15.69 -11.66 -5.41
CA LEU A 11 15.20 -12.15 -6.69
C LEU A 11 13.68 -12.35 -6.68
N LEU A 12 13.15 -12.95 -5.61
CA LEU A 12 11.70 -13.12 -5.44
C LEU A 12 10.97 -11.78 -5.34
N PHE A 13 11.57 -10.78 -4.67
CA PHE A 13 11.02 -9.42 -4.62
C PHE A 13 11.00 -8.78 -6.02
N ILE A 14 12.10 -8.87 -6.77
CA ILE A 14 12.19 -8.30 -8.13
C ILE A 14 11.16 -8.95 -9.06
N VAL A 15 11.03 -10.28 -9.05
CA VAL A 15 10.01 -10.99 -9.83
C VAL A 15 8.60 -10.52 -9.45
N SER A 16 8.32 -10.39 -8.15
CA SER A 16 7.02 -9.92 -7.68
C SER A 16 6.72 -8.48 -8.13
N ALA A 17 7.72 -7.59 -8.02
CA ALA A 17 7.60 -6.21 -8.47
C ALA A 17 7.39 -6.14 -9.99
N ALA A 18 8.13 -6.93 -10.77
CA ALA A 18 7.97 -7.01 -12.21
C ALA A 18 6.57 -7.50 -12.62
N ILE A 19 6.00 -8.49 -11.91
CA ILE A 19 4.62 -8.95 -12.15
C ILE A 19 3.63 -7.81 -11.87
N VAL A 20 3.79 -7.09 -10.76
CA VAL A 20 2.92 -5.95 -10.42
C VAL A 20 3.03 -4.86 -11.48
N GLU A 21 4.25 -4.49 -11.88
CA GLU A 21 4.48 -3.51 -12.94
C GLU A 21 3.87 -3.93 -14.27
N TYR A 22 4.00 -5.21 -14.64
CA TYR A 22 3.36 -5.75 -15.84
C TYR A 22 1.84 -5.57 -15.80
N LEU A 23 1.20 -5.84 -14.66
CA LEU A 23 -0.24 -5.61 -14.49
C LEU A 23 -0.60 -4.12 -14.60
N VAL A 24 0.27 -3.24 -14.10
CA VAL A 24 0.09 -1.77 -14.18
C VAL A 24 0.22 -1.28 -15.63
N VAL A 25 1.18 -1.81 -16.38
CA VAL A 25 1.36 -1.54 -17.82
C VAL A 25 0.13 -2.02 -18.60
N ALA A 26 -0.28 -3.28 -18.40
CA ALA A 26 -1.45 -3.84 -19.06
C ALA A 26 -2.72 -3.03 -18.74
N TYR A 27 -2.85 -2.56 -17.48
CA TYR A 27 -3.91 -1.66 -17.09
C TYR A 27 -3.83 -0.31 -17.83
N ALA A 28 -2.65 0.30 -17.94
CA ALA A 28 -2.45 1.55 -18.66
C ALA A 28 -2.80 1.41 -20.16
N GLU A 29 -2.38 0.34 -20.81
CA GLU A 29 -2.76 0.03 -22.19
C GLU A 29 -4.29 -0.10 -22.34
N SER A 30 -4.96 -0.75 -21.37
CA SER A 30 -6.43 -0.85 -21.36
C SER A 30 -7.14 0.50 -21.24
N LEU A 31 -6.47 1.52 -20.72
CA LEU A 31 -6.94 2.91 -20.67
C LEU A 31 -6.61 3.69 -21.95
N GLY A 32 -6.08 3.03 -22.98
CA GLY A 32 -5.74 3.64 -24.26
C GLY A 32 -4.37 4.35 -24.27
N VAL A 33 -3.51 4.08 -23.28
CA VAL A 33 -2.12 4.54 -23.35
C VAL A 33 -1.43 3.82 -24.51
N LYS A 34 -0.84 4.60 -25.42
CA LYS A 34 -0.04 4.10 -26.54
C LYS A 34 1.33 4.77 -26.51
N ASP A 35 2.35 4.02 -26.91
CA ASP A 35 3.68 4.56 -27.12
C ASP A 35 3.94 4.68 -28.63
N GLU A 36 4.03 5.91 -29.11
CA GLU A 36 4.34 6.20 -30.51
C GLU A 36 5.86 6.22 -30.75
N THR A 37 6.66 6.20 -29.68
CA THR A 37 8.13 6.36 -29.71
C THR A 37 8.87 5.04 -29.57
N CYS A 38 8.44 4.02 -30.31
CA CYS A 38 9.10 2.71 -30.32
C CYS A 38 10.45 2.77 -31.05
N PHE A 39 11.52 2.35 -30.37
CA PHE A 39 12.84 2.17 -30.97
C PHE A 39 13.04 0.72 -31.36
N GLN A 40 13.30 0.45 -32.64
CA GLN A 40 13.73 -0.87 -33.08
C GLN A 40 15.25 -0.98 -32.93
N ILE A 41 15.72 -2.06 -32.30
CA ILE A 41 17.14 -2.38 -32.25
C ILE A 41 17.44 -3.44 -33.33
N PRO A 42 18.04 -3.06 -34.48
CA PRO A 42 18.09 -3.92 -35.67
C PRO A 42 18.80 -5.25 -35.44
N TRP A 43 19.85 -5.28 -34.61
CA TRP A 43 20.64 -6.49 -34.36
C TRP A 43 20.02 -7.46 -33.36
N LEU A 44 18.99 -7.02 -32.62
CA LEU A 44 18.34 -7.80 -31.57
C LEU A 44 16.92 -8.26 -31.98
N GLY A 45 16.34 -7.65 -33.01
CA GLY A 45 14.96 -7.92 -33.43
C GLY A 45 13.90 -7.50 -32.41
N PHE A 46 14.30 -6.80 -31.34
CA PHE A 46 13.39 -6.33 -30.29
C PHE A 46 13.03 -4.86 -30.53
N THR A 47 11.75 -4.56 -30.30
CA THR A 47 11.24 -3.18 -30.26
C THR A 47 11.16 -2.76 -28.80
N ILE A 48 11.90 -1.72 -28.42
CA ILE A 48 11.87 -1.15 -27.08
C ILE A 48 10.99 0.08 -27.10
N SER A 49 9.88 0.00 -26.39
CA SER A 49 9.06 1.16 -26.04
C SER A 49 9.62 1.79 -24.76
N PRO A 50 10.11 3.04 -24.78
CA PRO A 50 10.55 3.73 -23.57
C PRO A 50 9.46 3.76 -22.49
N LEU A 51 8.21 3.96 -22.89
CA LEU A 51 7.09 4.07 -21.97
C LEU A 51 6.77 2.75 -21.28
N PHE A 52 6.74 1.64 -22.01
CA PHE A 52 6.31 0.33 -21.48
C PHE A 52 7.45 -0.57 -21.03
N HIS A 53 8.71 -0.24 -21.35
CA HIS A 53 9.88 -1.01 -20.92
C HIS A 53 10.73 -0.23 -19.94
N LEU A 54 11.20 0.97 -20.32
CA LEU A 54 12.17 1.71 -19.52
C LEU A 54 11.54 2.20 -18.20
N VAL A 55 10.34 2.76 -18.26
CA VAL A 55 9.65 3.31 -17.07
C VAL A 55 9.39 2.20 -16.04
N PRO A 56 8.74 1.06 -16.38
CA PRO A 56 8.60 -0.06 -15.45
C PRO A 56 9.93 -0.57 -14.88
N ILE A 57 10.96 -0.71 -15.71
CA ILE A 57 12.28 -1.17 -15.24
C ILE A 57 12.83 -0.23 -14.17
N VAL A 58 12.78 1.08 -14.41
CA VAL A 58 13.20 2.10 -13.43
C VAL A 58 12.35 1.99 -12.15
N THR A 59 11.04 1.83 -12.26
CA THR A 59 10.16 1.65 -11.09
C THR A 59 10.52 0.40 -10.29
N VAL A 60 10.77 -0.75 -10.93
CA VAL A 60 11.21 -1.98 -10.26
C VAL A 60 12.53 -1.76 -9.53
N ILE A 61 13.50 -1.06 -10.14
CA ILE A 61 14.78 -0.74 -9.50
C ILE A 61 14.56 0.12 -8.26
N VAL A 62 13.72 1.17 -8.34
CA VAL A 62 13.42 2.04 -7.19
C VAL A 62 12.72 1.26 -6.07
N LEU A 63 11.77 0.39 -6.40
CA LEU A 63 11.10 -0.47 -5.43
C LEU A 63 12.08 -1.43 -4.76
N ALA A 64 12.98 -2.04 -5.54
CA ALA A 64 14.01 -2.95 -5.03
C ALA A 64 14.99 -2.24 -4.10
N ALA A 65 15.45 -1.04 -4.47
CA ALA A 65 16.31 -0.21 -3.64
C ALA A 65 15.60 0.19 -2.32
N SER A 66 14.34 0.61 -2.42
CA SER A 66 13.49 0.98 -1.29
C SER A 66 13.29 -0.18 -0.33
N TRP A 67 12.95 -1.37 -0.85
CA TRP A 67 12.81 -2.58 -0.05
C TRP A 67 14.12 -2.99 0.62
N THR A 68 15.23 -2.98 -0.12
CA THR A 68 16.55 -3.33 0.43
C THR A 68 16.94 -2.39 1.58
N CYS A 69 16.67 -1.09 1.43
CA CYS A 69 16.85 -0.10 2.50
C CYS A 69 15.95 -0.41 3.70
N MET A 70 14.68 -0.74 3.48
CA MET A 70 13.76 -1.07 4.56
C MET A 70 14.19 -2.34 5.32
N VAL A 71 14.63 -3.38 4.61
CA VAL A 71 15.17 -4.62 5.22
C VAL A 71 16.38 -4.32 6.09
N LYS A 72 17.30 -3.45 5.64
CA LYS A 72 18.44 -2.99 6.45
C LYS A 72 17.98 -2.33 7.75
N TYR A 73 17.01 -1.41 7.68
CA TYR A 73 16.47 -0.76 8.89
C TYR A 73 15.81 -1.75 9.86
N ILE A 74 15.10 -2.76 9.35
CA ILE A 74 14.46 -3.79 10.19
C ILE A 74 15.52 -4.71 10.82
N ALA A 75 16.55 -5.10 10.07
CA ALA A 75 17.62 -5.94 10.56
C ALA A 75 18.40 -5.27 11.70
N MET A 76 18.72 -3.97 11.57
CA MET A 76 19.36 -3.19 12.64
C MET A 76 18.56 -3.25 13.97
N LYS A 77 17.23 -3.17 13.90
CA LYS A 77 16.36 -3.27 15.08
C LYS A 77 16.35 -4.67 15.71
N ALA A 78 16.44 -5.72 14.89
CA ALA A 78 16.41 -7.10 15.37
C ALA A 78 17.67 -7.41 16.20
N THR A 79 18.85 -7.04 15.70
CA THR A 79 20.13 -7.22 16.40
C THR A 79 20.17 -6.52 17.77
N GLU A 80 19.58 -5.33 17.87
CA GLU A 80 19.52 -4.60 19.13
C GLU A 80 18.62 -5.29 20.17
N LYS A 81 17.47 -5.83 19.75
CA LYS A 81 16.59 -6.59 20.64
C LYS A 81 17.29 -7.82 21.19
N THR A 82 18.04 -8.55 20.37
CA THR A 82 18.80 -9.74 20.80
C THR A 82 19.86 -9.40 21.85
N LYS A 83 20.57 -8.27 21.67
CA LYS A 83 21.54 -7.76 22.68
C LYS A 83 20.87 -7.30 23.98
N LEU A 84 19.63 -6.81 23.92
CA LEU A 84 18.85 -6.39 25.09
C LEU A 84 18.20 -7.57 25.83
N THR A 85 17.75 -8.60 25.11
CA THR A 85 17.16 -9.81 25.71
C THR A 85 18.18 -10.71 26.39
N ALA A 86 19.47 -10.57 26.08
CA ALA A 86 20.54 -11.24 26.83
C ALA A 86 20.75 -10.68 28.24
N LYS A 87 20.11 -9.54 28.61
CA LYS A 87 20.35 -8.90 29.92
C LYS A 87 19.12 -8.53 30.74
N LYS A 88 17.87 -8.78 30.32
CA LYS A 88 16.71 -8.54 31.21
C LYS A 88 15.58 -9.55 31.08
N GLU A 89 15.30 -10.09 32.25
CA GLU A 89 14.16 -10.79 32.81
C GLU A 89 12.77 -10.33 32.32
N LYS A 90 11.82 -11.25 32.47
CA LYS A 90 10.42 -11.21 32.05
C LYS A 90 9.72 -9.92 32.52
N VAL A 91 9.42 -9.01 31.59
CA VAL A 91 8.44 -7.92 31.83
C VAL A 91 7.15 -8.25 31.07
N PRO A 92 5.97 -8.12 31.70
CA PRO A 92 4.71 -8.60 31.15
C PRO A 92 4.27 -7.79 29.93
N LYS A 93 3.71 -8.50 28.95
CA LYS A 93 3.23 -7.95 27.68
C LYS A 93 2.00 -7.08 27.91
N GLY A 94 2.20 -5.76 27.93
CA GLY A 94 1.10 -4.79 27.85
C GLY A 94 0.32 -4.93 26.53
N LYS A 95 -1.01 -5.01 26.66
CA LYS A 95 -2.01 -5.04 25.57
C LYS A 95 -1.75 -3.92 24.57
N ARG A 96 -1.33 -4.27 23.34
CA ARG A 96 -1.27 -3.32 22.21
C ARG A 96 -2.43 -3.55 21.25
N ILE A 97 -3.56 -2.96 21.65
CA ILE A 97 -4.67 -2.37 20.88
C ILE A 97 -4.83 -2.83 19.40
N GLY A 98 -5.84 -3.68 19.19
CA GLY A 98 -6.91 -3.56 18.18
C GLY A 98 -6.54 -3.79 16.71
N LEU A 99 -5.81 -2.87 16.10
CA LEU A 99 -5.56 -2.86 14.65
C LEU A 99 -4.62 -4.00 14.22
N LYS A 100 -3.66 -4.30 15.09
CA LYS A 100 -2.64 -5.32 14.83
C LYS A 100 -3.23 -6.74 14.91
N GLU A 101 -4.21 -6.95 15.79
CA GLU A 101 -4.98 -8.20 15.87
C GLU A 101 -5.75 -8.44 14.57
N GLY A 102 -6.46 -7.43 14.05
CA GLY A 102 -7.26 -7.54 12.82
C GLY A 102 -6.42 -7.91 11.60
N ILE A 103 -5.33 -7.18 11.37
CA ILE A 103 -4.38 -7.46 10.28
C ILE A 103 -3.75 -8.86 10.46
N SER A 104 -3.43 -9.26 11.68
CA SER A 104 -2.86 -10.58 11.95
C SER A 104 -3.83 -11.73 11.71
N ARG A 105 -5.14 -11.53 11.95
CA ARG A 105 -6.20 -12.51 11.69
C ARG A 105 -6.41 -12.70 10.18
N ILE A 106 -6.46 -11.61 9.42
CA ILE A 106 -6.61 -11.66 7.96
C ILE A 106 -5.40 -12.35 7.33
N LEU A 107 -4.19 -11.93 7.71
CA LEU A 107 -2.95 -12.61 7.30
C LEU A 107 -2.92 -14.08 7.72
N GLY A 108 -3.43 -14.41 8.91
CA GLY A 108 -3.54 -15.78 9.39
C GLY A 108 -4.41 -16.66 8.51
N LYS A 109 -5.57 -16.13 8.07
CA LYS A 109 -6.48 -16.83 7.15
C LYS A 109 -5.87 -17.03 5.77
N ILE A 110 -5.25 -15.99 5.19
CA ILE A 110 -4.55 -16.09 3.90
C ILE A 110 -3.41 -17.11 4.00
N LYS A 111 -2.64 -17.07 5.09
CA LYS A 111 -1.56 -18.02 5.37
C LYS A 111 -2.07 -19.46 5.45
N SER A 112 -3.20 -19.71 6.12
CA SER A 112 -3.78 -21.05 6.19
C SER A 112 -4.28 -21.56 4.83
N GLY A 113 -4.73 -20.66 3.94
CA GLY A 113 -5.09 -21.03 2.57
C GLY A 113 -3.87 -21.33 1.71
N LEU A 114 -2.85 -20.49 1.78
CA LEU A 114 -1.62 -20.62 1.00
C LEU A 114 -0.80 -21.86 1.41
N LEU A 115 -0.76 -22.18 2.70
CA LEU A 115 -0.05 -23.35 3.24
C LEU A 115 -0.71 -24.69 2.93
N LYS A 116 -1.96 -24.73 2.42
CA LYS A 116 -2.58 -25.99 1.97
C LYS A 116 -1.89 -26.54 0.71
N VAL A 117 -1.19 -25.70 -0.05
CA VAL A 117 -0.43 -26.13 -1.21
C VAL A 117 0.96 -26.60 -0.74
N LYS A 118 1.25 -27.91 -0.86
CA LYS A 118 2.52 -28.54 -0.41
C LYS A 118 3.77 -27.79 -0.88
N SER A 119 3.75 -27.28 -2.12
CA SER A 119 4.88 -26.52 -2.69
C SER A 119 5.12 -25.17 -1.98
N ILE A 120 4.04 -24.46 -1.65
CA ILE A 120 4.10 -23.17 -0.95
C ILE A 120 4.49 -23.39 0.52
N ALA A 121 3.99 -24.46 1.15
CA ALA A 121 4.36 -24.81 2.52
C ALA A 121 5.88 -25.06 2.67
N TYR A 122 6.47 -25.78 1.70
CA TYR A 122 7.92 -26.01 1.68
C TYR A 122 8.72 -24.71 1.52
N ILE A 123 8.30 -23.83 0.59
CA ILE A 123 8.94 -22.52 0.38
C ILE A 123 8.80 -21.65 1.62
N TRP A 124 7.62 -21.65 2.25
CA TRP A 124 7.31 -20.84 3.43
C TRP A 124 8.12 -21.26 4.67
N ASP A 125 8.28 -22.56 4.89
CA ASP A 125 9.05 -23.10 6.02
C ASP A 125 10.55 -22.82 5.86
N LYS A 126 11.05 -22.96 4.61
CA LYS A 126 12.44 -22.64 4.24
C LYS A 126 12.72 -21.13 4.27
N LEU A 127 11.70 -20.28 4.11
CA LEU A 127 11.75 -18.81 4.24
C LEU A 127 11.40 -18.29 5.65
N SER A 128 11.35 -19.11 6.69
CA SER A 128 11.06 -18.67 8.07
C SER A 128 11.98 -17.54 8.58
N PHE A 129 13.24 -17.48 8.12
CA PHE A 129 14.19 -16.37 8.36
C PHE A 129 13.84 -15.08 7.58
N ALA A 130 13.12 -15.22 6.47
CA ALA A 130 12.67 -14.13 5.60
C ALA A 130 11.31 -13.55 6.00
N LYS A 131 10.68 -13.99 7.08
CA LYS A 131 9.37 -13.46 7.52
C LYS A 131 9.36 -11.93 7.68
N ALA A 132 10.47 -11.34 8.11
CA ALA A 132 10.64 -9.90 8.18
C ALA A 132 10.72 -9.25 6.78
N ALA A 133 11.45 -9.87 5.86
CA ALA A 133 11.66 -9.42 4.49
C ALA A 133 10.40 -9.57 3.63
N VAL A 134 9.68 -10.68 3.78
CA VAL A 134 8.36 -10.91 3.18
C VAL A 134 7.37 -9.88 3.71
N LYS A 135 7.33 -9.65 5.03
CA LYS A 135 6.43 -8.66 5.60
C LYS A 135 6.72 -7.24 5.10
N SER A 136 7.99 -6.84 4.98
CA SER A 136 8.33 -5.52 4.42
C SER A 136 8.03 -5.45 2.93
N ALA A 137 8.30 -6.51 2.16
CA ALA A 137 7.93 -6.61 0.75
C ALA A 137 6.43 -6.41 0.55
N THR A 138 5.60 -7.15 1.30
CA THR A 138 4.15 -7.05 1.22
C THR A 138 3.67 -5.64 1.56
N VAL A 139 4.25 -4.98 2.57
CA VAL A 139 3.86 -3.61 2.92
C VAL A 139 4.20 -2.62 1.80
N ILE A 140 5.38 -2.73 1.19
CA ILE A 140 5.79 -1.83 0.10
C ILE A 140 4.90 -2.06 -1.13
N LEU A 141 4.72 -3.31 -1.55
CA LEU A 141 3.89 -3.64 -2.71
C LEU A 141 2.43 -3.22 -2.49
N LEU A 142 1.89 -3.42 -1.29
CA LEU A 142 0.52 -3.01 -0.98
C LEU A 142 0.37 -1.49 -0.94
N ALA A 143 1.35 -0.77 -0.37
CA ALA A 143 1.35 0.69 -0.35
C ALA A 143 1.45 1.25 -1.78
N PHE A 144 2.33 0.67 -2.60
CA PHE A 144 2.47 1.01 -4.01
C PHE A 144 1.15 0.78 -4.77
N LEU A 145 0.57 -0.41 -4.66
CA LEU A 145 -0.72 -0.75 -5.29
C LEU A 145 -1.86 0.18 -4.81
N ALA A 146 -1.90 0.51 -3.52
CA ALA A 146 -2.92 1.40 -2.97
C ALA A 146 -2.79 2.82 -3.52
N LEU A 147 -1.55 3.33 -3.65
CA LEU A 147 -1.29 4.64 -4.27
C LEU A 147 -1.68 4.65 -5.74
N ILE A 148 -1.32 3.58 -6.46
CA ILE A 148 -1.74 3.35 -7.83
C ILE A 148 -3.27 3.43 -7.95
N LEU A 149 -4.01 2.65 -7.16
CA LEU A 149 -5.47 2.64 -7.22
C LEU A 149 -6.06 4.00 -6.84
N LEU A 150 -5.48 4.68 -5.83
CA LEU A 150 -5.91 6.01 -5.41
C LEU A 150 -5.73 7.03 -6.53
N VAL A 151 -4.56 7.07 -7.17
CA VAL A 151 -4.29 8.01 -8.27
C VAL A 151 -5.16 7.66 -9.48
N SER A 152 -5.31 6.39 -9.84
CA SER A 152 -6.22 5.96 -10.90
C SER A 152 -7.66 6.43 -10.65
N ALA A 153 -8.14 6.33 -9.41
CA ALA A 153 -9.46 6.80 -9.01
C ALA A 153 -9.61 8.33 -9.15
N LEU A 154 -8.55 9.09 -8.83
CA LEU A 154 -8.54 10.55 -8.97
C LEU A 154 -8.50 11.01 -10.43
N MET A 155 -7.76 10.30 -11.28
CA MET A 155 -7.57 10.68 -12.69
C MET A 155 -8.72 10.24 -13.59
N ASN A 156 -9.50 9.24 -13.17
CA ASN A 156 -10.64 8.73 -13.89
C ASN A 156 -11.86 8.65 -12.96
N PRO A 157 -12.46 9.79 -12.57
CA PRO A 157 -13.61 9.82 -11.68
C PRO A 157 -14.80 9.02 -12.25
N TRP A 158 -14.88 8.91 -13.58
CA TRP A 158 -15.86 8.05 -14.26
C TRP A 158 -15.71 6.56 -13.92
N LEU A 159 -14.49 6.04 -13.74
CA LEU A 159 -14.30 4.63 -13.35
C LEU A 159 -14.86 4.39 -11.95
N VAL A 160 -14.62 5.31 -11.02
CA VAL A 160 -15.18 5.24 -9.67
C VAL A 160 -16.70 5.27 -9.74
N TYR A 161 -17.25 6.30 -10.38
CA TYR A 161 -18.70 6.46 -10.52
C TYR A 161 -19.35 5.26 -11.21
N GLY A 162 -18.82 4.83 -12.35
CA GLY A 162 -19.33 3.71 -13.13
C GLY A 162 -19.24 2.37 -12.40
N THR A 163 -18.16 2.11 -11.66
CA THR A 163 -18.04 0.90 -10.84
C THR A 163 -19.05 0.90 -9.70
N PHE A 164 -19.24 2.03 -9.02
CA PHE A 164 -20.27 2.16 -7.98
C PHE A 164 -21.68 2.00 -8.56
N VAL A 165 -22.00 2.69 -9.66
CA VAL A 165 -23.30 2.57 -10.33
C VAL A 165 -23.57 1.13 -10.76
N LYS A 166 -22.59 0.44 -11.35
CA LYS A 166 -22.72 -0.98 -11.73
C LYS A 166 -22.85 -1.91 -10.52
N LEU A 167 -22.14 -1.65 -9.42
CA LEU A 167 -22.29 -2.40 -8.17
C LEU A 167 -23.68 -2.22 -7.54
N TYR A 168 -24.21 -0.99 -7.57
CA TYR A 168 -25.55 -0.69 -7.06
C TYR A 168 -26.65 -1.27 -7.96
N GLN A 169 -26.49 -1.17 -9.28
CA GLN A 169 -27.45 -1.72 -10.25
C GLN A 169 -27.41 -3.25 -10.28
N GLY A 170 -26.22 -3.84 -10.15
CA GLY A 170 -26.02 -5.29 -10.22
C GLY A 170 -26.26 -6.03 -8.90
N ASN A 171 -26.50 -5.32 -7.80
CA ASN A 171 -26.64 -5.95 -6.48
C ASN A 171 -27.75 -5.30 -5.64
N GLN A 172 -28.99 -5.78 -5.84
CA GLN A 172 -30.16 -5.26 -5.10
C GLN A 172 -29.99 -5.36 -3.58
N GLN A 173 -29.30 -6.38 -3.06
CA GLN A 173 -29.04 -6.51 -1.62
C GLN A 173 -28.18 -5.37 -1.07
N LEU A 174 -27.20 -4.89 -1.84
CA LEU A 174 -26.36 -3.77 -1.43
C LEU A 174 -27.13 -2.45 -1.48
N LEU A 175 -27.99 -2.29 -2.48
CA LEU A 175 -28.91 -1.16 -2.58
C LEU A 175 -29.91 -1.15 -1.41
N GLU A 176 -30.52 -2.30 -1.08
CA GLU A 176 -31.44 -2.43 0.05
C GLU A 176 -30.75 -2.27 1.39
N LEU A 177 -29.52 -2.77 1.56
CA LEU A 177 -28.72 -2.55 2.75
C LEU A 177 -28.42 -1.06 2.96
N VAL A 178 -28.04 -0.34 1.90
CA VAL A 178 -27.77 1.11 1.99
C VAL A 178 -29.06 1.88 2.30
N LYS A 179 -30.18 1.52 1.66
CA LYS A 179 -31.50 2.10 1.99
C LYS A 179 -31.90 1.81 3.43
N ALA A 180 -31.78 0.57 3.88
CA ALA A 180 -32.08 0.15 5.25
C ALA A 180 -31.18 0.84 6.27
N THR A 181 -29.90 1.04 5.94
CA THR A 181 -28.96 1.77 6.79
C THR A 181 -29.33 3.25 6.87
N ASN A 182 -29.75 3.87 5.77
CA ASN A 182 -30.16 5.27 5.73
C ASN A 182 -31.50 5.50 6.48
N ILE A 183 -32.45 4.58 6.30
CA ILE A 183 -33.72 4.54 7.05
C ILE A 183 -33.45 4.29 8.54
N ALA A 184 -32.54 3.37 8.86
CA ALA A 184 -32.14 3.12 10.25
C ALA A 184 -31.46 4.36 10.84
N LEU A 185 -30.61 5.06 10.09
CA LEU A 185 -29.96 6.30 10.53
C LEU A 185 -30.97 7.43 10.77
N GLN A 186 -31.92 7.61 9.86
CA GLN A 186 -33.02 8.57 10.00
C GLN A 186 -33.91 8.22 11.19
N GLY A 187 -34.32 6.96 11.32
CA GLY A 187 -35.10 6.48 12.46
C GLY A 187 -34.34 6.56 13.79
N PHE A 188 -33.01 6.45 13.78
CA PHE A 188 -32.16 6.64 14.96
C PHE A 188 -32.02 8.11 15.32
N ALA A 189 -31.91 9.00 14.33
CA ALA A 189 -31.89 10.45 14.52
C ALA A 189 -33.22 10.96 15.09
N GLU A 190 -34.34 10.35 14.70
CA GLU A 190 -35.68 10.73 15.17
C GLU A 190 -36.05 10.13 16.54
N ARG A 191 -35.50 8.97 16.94
CA ARG A 191 -35.91 8.25 18.17
C ARG A 191 -34.99 8.36 19.36
N VAL A 192 -33.81 8.95 19.25
CA VAL A 192 -32.79 8.85 20.32
C VAL A 192 -32.51 10.22 20.95
N THR A 193 -33.49 10.72 21.72
CA THR A 193 -33.35 11.88 22.61
C THR A 193 -32.50 11.63 23.88
N PRO A 194 -32.27 10.40 24.41
CA PRO A 194 -31.41 10.23 25.59
C PRO A 194 -29.95 9.81 25.34
N ILE A 195 -29.54 9.44 24.11
CA ILE A 195 -28.14 9.05 23.76
C ILE A 195 -27.45 10.17 22.91
N GLY A 196 -27.93 11.40 23.04
CA GLY A 196 -27.48 12.55 22.26
C GLY A 196 -25.98 12.85 22.38
N TRP A 197 -25.30 12.44 23.45
CA TRP A 197 -23.89 12.79 23.68
C TRP A 197 -22.90 12.10 22.72
N ILE A 198 -23.14 10.84 22.32
CA ILE A 198 -22.24 10.11 21.39
C ILE A 198 -22.48 10.61 19.97
N CYS A 199 -23.73 10.81 19.56
CA CYS A 199 -24.06 11.37 18.25
C CYS A 199 -23.62 12.83 18.13
N PHE A 200 -23.76 13.65 19.17
CA PHE A 200 -23.24 15.02 19.21
C PHE A 200 -21.71 15.05 19.18
N ALA A 201 -21.02 14.12 19.86
CA ALA A 201 -19.57 14.02 19.80
C ALA A 201 -19.07 13.63 18.40
N VAL A 202 -19.72 12.64 17.75
CA VAL A 202 -19.39 12.23 16.38
C VAL A 202 -19.76 13.31 15.38
N ASP A 203 -20.94 13.92 15.49
CA ASP A 203 -21.42 15.01 14.62
C ASP A 203 -20.54 16.25 14.75
N ASN A 204 -20.12 16.64 15.96
CA ASN A 204 -19.18 17.75 16.15
C ASN A 204 -17.78 17.40 15.66
N VAL A 205 -17.30 16.17 15.80
CA VAL A 205 -16.02 15.74 15.25
C VAL A 205 -16.07 15.75 13.72
N ILE A 206 -17.16 15.28 13.11
CA ILE A 206 -17.35 15.30 11.66
C ILE A 206 -17.51 16.74 11.16
N LYS A 207 -18.30 17.59 11.83
CA LYS A 207 -18.45 19.01 11.50
C LYS A 207 -17.17 19.80 11.71
N ALA A 208 -16.40 19.51 12.75
CA ALA A 208 -15.09 20.13 12.98
C ALA A 208 -14.04 19.66 11.97
N ALA A 209 -14.13 18.40 11.53
CA ALA A 209 -13.28 17.87 10.46
C ALA A 209 -13.76 18.30 9.07
N ALA A 210 -15.03 18.66 8.89
CA ALA A 210 -15.62 18.96 7.59
C ALA A 210 -14.91 20.10 6.83
N PRO A 211 -14.51 21.22 7.46
CA PRO A 211 -13.68 22.23 6.80
C PRO A 211 -12.33 21.68 6.33
N SER A 212 -11.68 20.85 7.14
CA SER A 212 -10.39 20.23 6.78
C SER A 212 -10.54 19.20 5.67
N ILE A 213 -11.60 18.40 5.70
CA ILE A 213 -11.92 17.41 4.66
C ILE A 213 -12.29 18.13 3.37
N ARG A 214 -13.11 19.18 3.43
CA ARG A 214 -13.49 20.01 2.28
C ARG A 214 -12.29 20.73 1.68
N GLY A 215 -11.43 21.31 2.52
CA GLY A 215 -10.18 21.96 2.09
C GLY A 215 -9.20 20.97 1.47
N PHE A 216 -9.11 19.75 2.02
CA PHE A 216 -8.33 18.67 1.42
C PHE A 216 -8.91 18.24 0.06
N ALA A 217 -10.23 18.02 -0.01
CA ALA A 217 -10.92 17.65 -1.24
C ALA A 217 -10.79 18.72 -2.33
N SER A 218 -10.92 20.01 -1.98
CA SER A 218 -10.75 21.11 -2.93
C SER A 218 -9.31 21.24 -3.42
N THR A 219 -8.32 21.00 -2.54
CA THR A 219 -6.90 20.95 -2.93
C THR A 219 -6.63 19.77 -3.86
N LEU A 220 -7.20 18.61 -3.54
CA LEU A 220 -7.09 17.41 -4.35
C LEU A 220 -7.77 17.60 -5.72
N GLU A 221 -8.93 18.27 -5.77
CA GLU A 221 -9.63 18.61 -7.01
C GLU A 221 -8.82 19.61 -7.86
N ALA A 222 -8.25 20.64 -7.24
CA ALA A 222 -7.39 21.62 -7.92
C ALA A 222 -6.13 20.97 -8.51
N LEU A 223 -5.59 19.94 -7.87
CA LEU A 223 -4.49 19.13 -8.40
C LEU A 223 -4.95 18.10 -9.43
N ALA A 224 -6.17 17.56 -9.27
CA ALA A 224 -6.70 16.52 -10.14
C ALA A 224 -7.11 17.06 -11.51
N LYS A 225 -7.65 18.29 -11.61
CA LYS A 225 -8.03 18.92 -12.89
C LYS A 225 -6.90 18.96 -13.91
N PRO A 226 -5.74 19.59 -13.64
CA PRO A 226 -4.65 19.61 -14.61
C PRO A 226 -4.09 18.20 -14.90
N LEU A 227 -4.19 17.26 -13.94
CA LEU A 227 -3.80 15.87 -14.15
C LEU A 227 -4.79 15.09 -15.03
N ALA A 228 -6.08 15.40 -14.94
CA ALA A 228 -7.13 14.76 -15.71
C ALA A 228 -7.09 15.18 -17.19
N ASP A 229 -6.60 16.38 -17.48
CA ASP A 229 -6.49 16.91 -18.84
C ASP A 229 -5.21 16.45 -19.57
N LEU A 230 -4.28 15.78 -18.86
CA LEU A 230 -3.06 15.27 -19.48
C LEU A 230 -3.34 14.18 -20.54
N PRO A 231 -2.51 14.06 -21.58
CA PRO A 231 -2.55 12.90 -22.47
C PRO A 231 -2.35 11.58 -21.70
N PRO A 232 -2.97 10.45 -22.11
CA PRO A 232 -2.87 9.17 -21.40
C PRO A 232 -1.43 8.73 -21.08
N ALA A 233 -0.50 8.92 -22.02
CA ALA A 233 0.92 8.59 -21.81
C ALA A 233 1.56 9.46 -20.70
N SER A 234 1.26 10.75 -20.67
CA SER A 234 1.71 11.67 -19.62
C SER A 234 1.10 11.31 -18.27
N LYS A 235 -0.19 10.91 -18.23
CA LYS A 235 -0.84 10.41 -17.01
C LYS A 235 -0.10 9.22 -16.43
N TYR A 236 0.23 8.24 -17.29
CA TYR A 236 0.98 7.05 -16.90
C TYR A 236 2.38 7.37 -16.37
N LEU A 237 3.11 8.30 -16.99
CA LEU A 237 4.42 8.75 -16.51
C LEU A 237 4.33 9.42 -15.14
N VAL A 238 3.41 10.36 -14.97
CA VAL A 238 3.19 11.05 -13.70
C VAL A 238 2.84 10.05 -12.60
N PHE A 239 1.98 9.08 -12.92
CA PHE A 239 1.58 8.01 -12.02
C PHE A 239 2.76 7.17 -11.54
N GLN A 240 3.58 6.66 -12.47
CA GLN A 240 4.74 5.83 -12.17
C GLN A 240 5.76 6.62 -11.33
N ASN A 241 5.99 7.88 -11.70
CA ASN A 241 6.90 8.76 -10.99
C ASN A 241 6.42 9.01 -9.56
N ILE A 242 5.18 9.46 -9.36
CA ILE A 242 4.61 9.71 -8.03
C ILE A 242 4.67 8.45 -7.17
N ALA A 243 4.26 7.30 -7.69
CA ALA A 243 4.24 6.05 -6.94
C ALA A 243 5.66 5.65 -6.48
N SER A 244 6.67 5.86 -7.33
CA SER A 244 8.08 5.61 -7.01
C SER A 244 8.62 6.57 -5.94
N TRP A 245 8.35 7.87 -6.06
CA TRP A 245 8.76 8.90 -5.09
C TRP A 245 8.12 8.68 -3.73
N VAL A 246 6.82 8.42 -3.69
CA VAL A 246 6.10 8.19 -2.43
C VAL A 246 6.63 6.91 -1.76
N SER A 247 6.93 5.87 -2.52
CA SER A 247 7.55 4.64 -1.98
C SER A 247 8.93 4.93 -1.37
N ALA A 248 9.77 5.70 -2.06
CA ALA A 248 11.08 6.09 -1.57
C ALA A 248 10.98 6.98 -0.30
N LEU A 249 10.12 7.99 -0.32
CA LEU A 249 9.87 8.88 0.81
C LEU A 249 9.30 8.13 2.02
N ALA A 250 8.40 7.17 1.81
CA ALA A 250 7.85 6.34 2.88
C ALA A 250 8.97 5.53 3.58
N VAL A 251 9.92 4.99 2.81
CA VAL A 251 11.08 4.28 3.35
C VAL A 251 12.02 5.23 4.11
N LEU A 252 12.26 6.43 3.59
CA LEU A 252 13.08 7.45 4.26
C LEU A 252 12.44 7.90 5.59
N ALA A 253 11.15 8.22 5.57
CA ALA A 253 10.38 8.58 6.76
C ALA A 253 10.40 7.45 7.80
N TYR A 254 10.21 6.20 7.36
CA TYR A 254 10.33 5.02 8.21
C TYR A 254 11.73 4.91 8.83
N GLY A 255 12.78 5.07 8.02
CA GLY A 255 14.17 5.06 8.47
C GLY A 255 14.49 6.18 9.48
N ALA A 256 13.98 7.39 9.25
CA ALA A 256 14.15 8.53 10.15
C ALA A 256 13.44 8.31 11.50
N TYR A 257 12.19 7.84 11.46
CA TYR A 257 11.42 7.47 12.65
C TYR A 257 12.14 6.39 13.48
N MET A 258 12.70 5.40 12.81
CA MET A 258 13.47 4.32 13.42
C MET A 258 14.77 4.82 14.07
N ARG A 259 15.50 5.73 13.42
CA ARG A 259 16.73 6.34 13.95
C ARG A 259 16.47 7.21 15.19
N LYS A 260 15.39 7.99 15.20
CA LYS A 260 15.02 8.83 16.36
C LYS A 260 14.70 7.97 17.60
N SER A 261 13.97 6.88 17.39
CA SER A 261 13.67 5.89 18.44
C SER A 261 14.93 5.24 19.03
N TYR A 262 15.97 5.04 18.21
CA TYR A 262 17.25 4.50 18.66
C TYR A 262 18.03 5.48 19.55
N ARG A 263 18.18 6.74 19.11
CA ARG A 263 18.90 7.77 19.89
C ARG A 263 18.29 7.98 21.28
N TYR A 264 16.96 8.06 21.38
CA TYR A 264 16.29 8.28 22.66
C TYR A 264 16.48 7.11 23.65
N ARG A 265 16.59 5.87 23.16
CA ARG A 265 16.83 4.69 24.02
C ARG A 265 18.27 4.58 24.53
N LYS A 266 19.24 5.16 23.81
CA LYS A 266 20.64 5.15 24.24
C LYS A 266 20.87 6.15 25.37
N VAL A 267 20.18 7.29 25.33
CA VAL A 267 20.25 8.34 26.38
C VAL A 267 19.61 7.87 27.69
N LYS A 268 18.49 7.15 27.65
CA LYS A 268 17.83 6.60 28.86
C LYS A 268 18.60 5.48 29.59
N LYS A 269 19.80 5.13 29.13
CA LYS A 269 20.66 4.08 29.70
C LYS A 269 21.95 4.64 30.32
N VAL A 270 22.11 5.97 30.32
CA VAL A 270 23.08 6.70 31.14
C VAL A 270 22.34 7.15 32.38
#